data_AF-A0AAE9AJ82-F1
#
_entry.id   AF-A0AAE9AJ82-F1
#
_cell.length_a   1.000
_cell.length_b   1.000
_cell.length_c   1.000
_cell.angle_alpha   90.00
_cell.angle_beta   90.00
_cell.angle_gamma   90.00
#
_symmetry.space_group_name_H-M   'P 1'
#
loop_
_entity.id
_entity.type
_entity.pdbx_description
1 polymer ?
#
loop_
_entity_poly.entity_id
_entity_poly.type
_entity_poly.pdbx_seq_one_letter_code
_entity_poly.pdbx_strand_id
1 'polypeptide(L)'
;MAHNLLLITLAVSALATVTLAGPGGRGGPKGGPHGHGHGGPSYLANVTKEGRREFEAVFKNETATIAEIDAQTSALAEKYNVSDAYNAFTAKHTAHLAAVKANQTQVISNLETVVPKLAAIYQNKDQTRKAQEEAVDALRQEYPVEVAAVKYIRELLGAHDKQRPGPRGGPRGGPHRGGHGHGRHGFY
;
A
#
# COMPACT_ATOMS: atom_id res chain seq x y z
N MET A 1 15.20 -30.53 -4.25
CA MET A 1 14.87 -29.80 -3.01
C MET A 1 16.03 -28.86 -2.68
N ALA A 2 16.06 -27.66 -3.27
CA ALA A 2 17.04 -26.64 -2.92
C ALA A 2 16.27 -25.40 -2.50
N HIS A 3 16.22 -25.16 -1.18
CA HIS A 3 15.73 -23.91 -0.63
C HIS A 3 16.78 -22.84 -0.92
N ASN A 4 16.50 -21.97 -1.88
CA ASN A 4 17.25 -20.73 -2.09
C ASN A 4 16.94 -19.78 -0.93
N LEU A 5 17.64 -19.97 0.19
CA LEU A 5 17.71 -19.00 1.28
C LEU A 5 18.55 -17.80 0.80
N LEU A 6 17.88 -16.83 0.18
CA LEU A 6 18.44 -15.51 -0.04
C LEU A 6 18.64 -14.83 1.32
N LEU A 7 19.90 -14.80 1.78
CA LEU A 7 20.36 -13.98 2.88
C LEU A 7 20.28 -12.50 2.48
N ILE A 8 19.11 -11.89 2.67
CA ILE A 8 18.96 -10.43 2.59
C ILE A 8 19.43 -9.86 3.93
N THR A 9 20.71 -9.50 4.00
CA THR A 9 21.26 -8.66 5.06
C THR A 9 20.58 -7.29 5.01
N LEU A 10 19.68 -7.02 5.96
CA LEU A 10 19.06 -5.71 6.09
C LEU A 10 19.90 -4.85 7.04
N ALA A 11 20.51 -3.81 6.50
CA ALA A 11 20.85 -2.64 7.30
C ALA A 11 19.53 -2.00 7.76
N VAL A 12 19.32 -1.94 9.07
CA VAL A 12 18.13 -1.30 9.66
C VAL A 12 18.38 0.19 9.64
N SER A 13 18.08 0.84 8.52
CA SER A 13 18.17 2.30 8.46
C SER A 13 17.12 2.90 9.41
N ALA A 14 17.57 3.77 10.31
CA ALA A 14 16.70 4.72 11.01
C ALA A 14 16.25 5.87 10.09
N LEU A 15 16.22 5.63 8.78
CA LEU A 15 15.60 6.53 7.82
C LEU A 15 14.11 6.50 8.13
N ALA A 16 13.65 7.56 8.79
CA ALA A 16 12.28 7.98 8.75
C ALA A 16 11.90 8.12 7.28
N THR A 17 11.42 7.01 6.71
CA THR A 17 10.58 7.08 5.53
C THR A 17 9.50 8.08 5.91
N VAL A 18 9.47 9.19 5.18
CA VAL A 18 8.34 10.10 5.15
C VAL A 18 7.17 9.24 4.67
N THR A 19 6.46 8.62 5.62
CA THR A 19 5.20 7.94 5.38
C THR A 19 4.20 9.01 4.92
N LEU A 20 3.30 8.85 3.95
CA LEU A 20 2.81 7.70 3.21
C LEU A 20 2.35 8.18 1.83
N ALA A 21 2.76 7.53 0.76
CA ALA A 21 1.87 7.31 -0.37
C ALA A 21 2.00 5.83 -0.73
N GLY A 22 1.01 5.04 -0.33
CA GLY A 22 0.82 3.72 -0.92
C GLY A 22 0.73 3.84 -2.45
N PRO A 23 0.90 2.73 -3.19
CA PRO A 23 0.83 2.74 -4.65
C PRO A 23 -0.44 3.48 -5.09
N GLY A 24 -0.23 4.54 -5.86
CA GLY A 24 -1.21 5.60 -6.12
C GLY A 24 -2.52 5.07 -6.71
N GLY A 25 -3.55 5.05 -5.87
CA GLY A 25 -4.95 5.04 -6.31
C GLY A 25 -5.33 6.42 -6.84
N ARG A 26 -5.61 6.49 -8.15
CA ARG A 26 -6.14 7.67 -8.84
C ARG A 26 -7.46 8.14 -8.21
N GLY A 27 -7.52 9.44 -7.89
CA GLY A 27 -8.72 10.28 -8.07
C GLY A 27 -9.78 10.24 -6.95
N GLY A 28 -9.47 10.84 -5.81
CA GLY A 28 -10.48 11.30 -4.84
C GLY A 28 -10.85 12.78 -5.07
N PRO A 29 -12.09 13.22 -4.77
CA PRO A 29 -12.52 14.59 -5.02
C PRO A 29 -11.82 15.58 -4.09
N LYS A 30 -11.30 16.66 -4.69
CA LYS A 30 -10.90 17.96 -4.12
C LYS A 30 -11.21 18.15 -2.62
N GLY A 31 -10.19 18.02 -1.76
CA GLY A 31 -10.31 18.17 -0.31
C GLY A 31 -9.17 18.99 0.31
N GLY A 32 -9.38 20.32 0.42
CA GLY A 32 -8.76 21.22 1.41
C GLY A 32 -7.23 21.48 1.32
N PRO A 33 -6.75 22.62 1.84
CA PRO A 33 -5.32 22.87 2.01
C PRO A 33 -4.80 22.01 3.18
N HIS A 34 -4.66 20.71 2.93
CA HIS A 34 -4.01 19.81 3.87
C HIS A 34 -2.51 20.02 3.75
N GLY A 35 -1.95 20.60 4.82
CA GLY A 35 -0.54 20.90 4.96
C GLY A 35 0.32 19.70 4.60
N HIS A 36 1.40 19.98 3.87
CA HIS A 36 2.55 19.10 3.86
C HIS A 36 2.85 18.72 5.32
N GLY A 37 2.99 17.43 5.60
CA GLY A 37 3.49 16.95 6.88
C GLY A 37 4.89 17.53 7.10
N HIS A 38 4.95 18.74 7.66
CA HIS A 38 6.18 19.37 8.12
C HIS A 38 6.52 18.74 9.46
N GLY A 39 7.06 17.53 9.40
CA GLY A 39 7.54 16.84 10.58
C GLY A 39 8.38 15.67 10.13
N GLY A 40 9.69 15.90 10.00
CA GLY A 40 10.65 14.81 9.95
C GLY A 40 10.56 13.93 11.20
N PRO A 41 11.50 12.99 11.38
CA PRO A 41 11.48 12.10 12.54
C PRO A 41 11.24 12.85 13.87
N SER A 42 10.45 12.25 14.76
CA SER A 42 10.02 12.93 16.00
C SER A 42 11.16 13.46 16.89
N TYR A 43 12.36 12.86 16.81
CA TYR A 43 13.54 13.33 17.54
C TYR A 43 14.10 14.66 17.00
N LEU A 44 13.62 15.15 15.85
CA LEU A 44 13.98 16.45 15.28
C LEU A 44 13.08 17.60 15.75
N ALA A 45 12.07 17.33 16.56
CA ALA A 45 11.10 18.33 17.03
C ALA A 45 11.79 19.48 17.79
N ASN A 46 12.81 19.17 18.59
CA ASN A 46 13.52 20.12 19.44
C ASN A 46 14.88 20.58 18.87
N VAL A 47 15.19 20.21 17.62
CA VAL A 47 16.43 20.62 16.95
C VAL A 47 16.24 22.01 16.32
N THR A 48 17.32 22.78 16.21
CA THR A 48 17.32 24.08 15.50
C THR A 48 17.01 23.92 14.01
N LYS A 49 16.71 25.01 13.30
CA LYS A 49 16.48 24.95 11.84
C LYS A 49 17.75 24.51 11.11
N GLU A 50 18.90 24.97 11.59
CA GLU A 50 20.23 24.63 11.08
C GLU A 50 20.51 23.15 11.27
N GLY A 51 20.25 22.61 12.47
CA GLY A 51 20.42 21.18 12.71
C GLY A 51 19.49 20.31 11.88
N ARG A 52 18.23 20.71 11.70
CA ARG A 52 17.31 20.02 10.77
C ARG A 52 17.84 19.95 9.35
N ARG A 53 18.50 21.00 8.85
CA ARG A 53 19.12 20.99 7.50
C ARG A 53 20.27 20.00 7.41
N GLU A 54 21.07 19.85 8.47
CA GLU A 54 22.16 18.87 8.48
C GLU A 54 21.61 17.43 8.46
N PHE A 55 20.58 17.12 9.25
CA PHE A 55 19.90 15.83 9.19
C PHE A 55 19.30 15.58 7.80
N GLU A 56 18.62 16.58 7.22
CA GLU A 56 18.04 16.48 5.89
C GLU A 56 19.08 16.24 4.80
N ALA A 57 20.27 16.86 4.90
CA ALA A 57 21.37 16.63 3.97
C ALA A 57 21.89 15.19 4.02
N VAL A 58 21.97 14.60 5.22
CA VAL A 58 22.32 13.17 5.39
C VAL A 58 21.25 12.27 4.78
N PHE A 59 19.96 12.54 5.01
CA PHE A 59 18.87 11.71 4.46
C PHE A 59 18.72 11.81 2.95
N LYS A 60 19.14 12.91 2.34
CA LYS A 60 19.11 13.13 0.89
C LYS A 60 20.37 12.64 0.19
N ASN A 61 21.34 12.11 0.92
CA ASN A 61 22.56 11.60 0.32
C ASN A 61 22.28 10.26 -0.39
N GLU A 62 22.25 10.29 -1.71
CA GLU A 62 21.98 9.12 -2.56
C GLU A 62 23.19 8.21 -2.76
N THR A 63 24.40 8.65 -2.38
CA THR A 63 25.65 7.90 -2.60
C THR A 63 26.19 7.25 -1.34
N ALA A 64 25.82 7.74 -0.16
CA ALA A 64 26.18 7.13 1.11
C ALA A 64 25.50 5.77 1.28
N THR A 65 26.24 4.81 1.83
CA THR A 65 25.69 3.55 2.31
C THR A 65 24.76 3.81 3.50
N ILE A 66 23.85 2.87 3.75
CA ILE A 66 22.97 2.95 4.92
C ILE A 66 23.76 3.03 6.23
N ALA A 67 24.86 2.27 6.34
CA ALA A 67 25.70 2.31 7.55
C ALA A 67 26.36 3.68 7.75
N GLU A 68 26.77 4.34 6.66
CA GLU A 68 27.29 5.72 6.73
C GLU A 68 26.19 6.71 7.10
N ILE A 69 24.98 6.57 6.56
CA ILE A 69 23.82 7.38 6.94
C ILE A 69 23.50 7.23 8.43
N ASP A 70 23.50 6.00 8.96
CA ASP A 70 23.24 5.73 10.38
C ASP A 70 24.33 6.34 11.27
N ALA A 71 25.61 6.16 10.91
CA ALA A 71 26.74 6.75 11.64
C ALA A 71 26.68 8.29 11.64
N GLN A 72 26.40 8.90 10.48
CA GLN A 72 26.25 10.36 10.36
C GLN A 72 25.05 10.86 11.18
N THR A 73 23.92 10.16 11.15
CA THR A 73 22.72 10.52 11.91
C THR A 73 22.97 10.42 13.42
N SER A 74 23.68 9.39 13.87
CA SER A 74 24.08 9.24 15.28
C SER A 74 24.99 10.37 15.74
N ALA A 75 25.99 10.74 14.93
CA ALA A 75 26.88 11.87 15.23
C ALA A 75 26.12 13.21 15.30
N LEU A 76 25.14 13.43 14.42
CA LEU A 76 24.26 14.60 14.50
C LEU A 76 23.36 14.55 15.74
N ALA A 77 22.88 13.37 16.15
CA ALA A 77 22.07 13.23 17.35
C ALA A 77 22.85 13.64 18.61
N GLU A 78 24.13 13.26 18.70
CA GLU A 78 25.04 13.71 19.76
C GLU A 78 25.27 15.23 19.69
N LYS A 79 25.62 15.74 18.50
CA LYS A 79 25.87 17.19 18.28
C LYS A 79 24.70 18.06 18.73
N TYR A 80 23.47 17.62 18.49
CA TYR A 80 22.26 18.38 18.83
C TYR A 80 21.59 17.95 20.14
N ASN A 81 22.24 17.09 20.94
CA ASN A 81 21.72 16.59 22.23
C ASN A 81 20.33 15.93 22.11
N VAL A 82 20.11 15.16 21.05
CA VAL A 82 18.88 14.38 20.81
C VAL A 82 19.12 12.87 20.78
N SER A 83 20.28 12.40 21.27
CA SER A 83 20.66 10.99 21.28
C SER A 83 19.62 10.08 21.93
N ASP A 84 19.03 10.45 23.07
CA ASP A 84 18.02 9.63 23.74
C ASP A 84 16.75 9.46 22.88
N ALA A 85 16.27 10.56 22.30
CA ALA A 85 15.11 10.54 21.42
C ALA A 85 15.39 9.78 20.13
N TYR A 86 16.60 9.90 19.58
CA TYR A 86 17.06 9.15 18.43
C TYR A 86 17.12 7.65 18.73
N ASN A 87 17.75 7.25 19.83
CA ASN A 87 17.86 5.85 20.25
C ASN A 87 16.48 5.21 20.48
N ALA A 88 15.57 5.93 21.14
CA ALA A 88 14.20 5.47 21.35
C ALA A 88 13.44 5.30 20.01
N PHE A 89 13.60 6.25 19.08
CA PHE A 89 13.02 6.14 17.74
C PHE A 89 13.57 4.93 16.99
N THR A 90 14.90 4.74 16.97
CA THR A 90 15.57 3.63 16.28
C THR A 90 15.17 2.28 16.86
N ALA A 91 15.07 2.15 18.18
CA ALA A 91 14.61 0.93 18.83
C ALA A 91 13.17 0.58 18.43
N LYS A 92 12.26 1.57 18.47
CA LYS A 92 10.85 1.40 18.08
C LYS A 92 10.73 1.02 16.59
N HIS A 93 11.50 1.68 15.73
CA HIS A 93 11.50 1.42 14.30
C HIS A 93 12.02 0.02 13.98
N THR A 94 13.14 -0.38 14.59
CA THR A 94 13.71 -1.73 14.48
C THR A 94 12.70 -2.81 14.88
N ALA A 95 12.07 -2.65 16.04
CA ALA A 95 11.06 -3.59 16.52
C ALA A 95 9.84 -3.65 15.60
N HIS A 96 9.38 -2.50 15.10
CA HIS A 96 8.26 -2.43 14.16
C HIS A 96 8.58 -3.13 12.83
N LEU A 97 9.75 -2.88 12.25
CA LEU A 97 10.17 -3.55 11.01
C LEU A 97 10.30 -5.06 11.18
N ALA A 98 10.85 -5.52 12.31
CA ALA A 98 10.93 -6.93 12.63
C ALA A 98 9.53 -7.57 12.71
N ALA A 99 8.58 -6.91 13.37
CA ALA A 99 7.19 -7.36 13.47
C ALA A 99 6.50 -7.37 12.09
N VAL A 100 6.67 -6.32 11.28
CA VAL A 100 6.12 -6.25 9.92
C VAL A 100 6.69 -7.39 9.05
N LYS A 101 8.00 -7.65 9.13
CA LYS A 101 8.64 -8.74 8.39
C LYS A 101 8.07 -10.10 8.78
N ALA A 102 7.93 -10.37 10.07
CA ALA A 102 7.34 -11.61 10.56
C ALA A 102 5.89 -11.78 10.06
N ASN A 103 5.08 -10.73 10.17
CA ASN A 103 3.70 -10.71 9.68
C ASN A 103 3.64 -10.92 8.16
N GLN A 104 4.54 -10.30 7.39
CA GLN A 104 4.60 -10.46 5.94
C GLN A 104 4.94 -11.90 5.56
N THR A 105 5.92 -12.53 6.22
CA THR A 105 6.26 -13.95 5.99
C THR A 105 5.06 -14.84 6.28
N GLN A 106 4.33 -14.58 7.37
CA GLN A 106 3.13 -15.32 7.71
C GLN A 106 2.03 -15.19 6.65
N VAL A 107 1.74 -13.96 6.20
CA VAL A 107 0.75 -13.71 5.14
C VAL A 107 1.12 -14.47 3.86
N ILE A 108 2.38 -14.39 3.43
CA ILE A 108 2.86 -15.10 2.24
C ILE A 108 2.65 -16.62 2.37
N SER A 109 2.96 -17.19 3.53
CA SER A 109 2.74 -18.62 3.78
C SER A 109 1.25 -18.98 3.74
N ASN A 110 0.39 -18.15 4.34
CA ASN A 110 -1.05 -18.37 4.33
C ASN A 110 -1.69 -18.26 2.94
N LEU A 111 -1.07 -17.54 1.99
CA LEU A 111 -1.57 -17.45 0.61
C LEU A 111 -1.68 -18.81 -0.07
N GLU A 112 -0.80 -19.77 0.25
CA GLU A 112 -0.87 -21.15 -0.27
C GLU A 112 -2.20 -21.82 0.11
N THR A 113 -2.80 -21.45 1.24
CA THR A 113 -4.10 -21.94 1.70
C THR A 113 -5.26 -21.10 1.16
N VAL A 114 -5.11 -19.78 1.13
CA VAL A 114 -6.22 -18.85 0.80
C VAL A 114 -6.52 -18.79 -0.70
N VAL A 115 -5.48 -18.83 -1.55
CA VAL A 115 -5.64 -18.79 -3.01
C VAL A 115 -6.54 -19.91 -3.54
N PRO A 116 -6.33 -21.20 -3.21
CA PRO A 116 -7.20 -22.27 -3.70
C PRO A 116 -8.62 -22.18 -3.14
N LYS A 117 -8.81 -21.74 -1.87
CA LYS A 117 -10.14 -21.51 -1.30
C LYS A 117 -10.91 -20.44 -2.07
N LEU A 118 -10.28 -19.30 -2.37
CA LEU A 118 -10.89 -18.25 -3.20
C LEU A 118 -11.20 -18.73 -4.61
N ALA A 119 -10.30 -19.49 -5.24
CA ALA A 119 -10.53 -20.06 -6.56
C ALA A 119 -11.77 -20.98 -6.57
N ALA A 120 -11.89 -21.86 -5.57
CA ALA A 120 -13.04 -22.75 -5.44
C ALA A 120 -14.36 -21.98 -5.30
N ILE A 121 -14.38 -20.89 -4.50
CA ILE A 121 -15.57 -20.04 -4.37
C ILE A 121 -15.95 -19.42 -5.71
N TYR A 122 -15.01 -18.78 -6.41
CA TYR A 122 -15.31 -18.08 -7.67
C TYR A 122 -15.62 -19.02 -8.85
N GLN A 123 -15.09 -20.26 -8.83
CA GLN A 123 -15.35 -21.26 -9.87
C GLN A 123 -16.63 -22.06 -9.63
N ASN A 124 -17.23 -21.98 -8.44
CA ASN A 124 -18.48 -22.66 -8.12
C ASN A 124 -19.65 -22.02 -8.88
N LYS A 125 -20.11 -22.71 -9.94
CA LYS A 125 -21.22 -22.27 -10.81
C LYS A 125 -22.60 -22.56 -10.22
N ASP A 126 -22.68 -23.35 -9.15
CA ASP A 126 -23.93 -23.68 -8.46
C ASP A 126 -24.33 -22.59 -7.45
N GLN A 127 -23.42 -21.66 -7.14
CA GLN A 127 -23.66 -20.54 -6.23
C GLN A 127 -24.08 -19.27 -6.98
N THR A 128 -24.98 -18.49 -6.35
CA THR A 128 -25.25 -17.12 -6.79
C THR A 128 -24.08 -16.19 -6.45
N ARG A 129 -24.00 -15.04 -7.11
CA ARG A 129 -22.99 -14.01 -6.78
C ARG A 129 -23.04 -13.57 -5.31
N LYS A 130 -24.25 -13.43 -4.75
CA LYS A 130 -24.44 -13.09 -3.35
C LYS A 130 -23.85 -14.16 -2.43
N ALA A 131 -24.09 -15.44 -2.73
CA ALA A 131 -23.52 -16.55 -1.96
C ALA A 131 -21.98 -16.61 -2.08
N GLN A 132 -21.41 -16.27 -3.24
CA GLN A 132 -19.96 -16.16 -3.39
C GLN A 132 -19.39 -15.00 -2.55
N GLU A 133 -20.04 -13.84 -2.53
CA GLU A 133 -19.63 -12.71 -1.69
C GLU A 133 -19.65 -13.08 -0.20
N GLU A 134 -20.72 -13.72 0.26
CA GLU A 134 -20.83 -14.22 1.64
C GLU A 134 -19.74 -15.23 1.98
N ALA A 135 -19.41 -16.15 1.07
CA ALA A 135 -18.33 -17.12 1.26
C ALA A 135 -16.93 -16.45 1.30
N VAL A 136 -16.70 -15.41 0.50
CA VAL A 136 -15.47 -14.62 0.55
C VAL A 136 -15.38 -13.82 1.85
N ASP A 137 -16.49 -13.28 2.34
CA ASP A 137 -16.52 -12.55 3.60
C ASP A 137 -16.31 -13.47 4.81
N ALA A 138 -16.83 -14.69 4.77
CA ALA A 138 -16.49 -15.72 5.76
C ALA A 138 -14.99 -16.03 5.75
N LEU A 139 -14.40 -16.24 4.57
CA LEU A 139 -12.96 -16.48 4.44
C LEU A 139 -12.11 -15.29 4.93
N ARG A 140 -12.62 -14.05 4.75
CA ARG A 140 -11.98 -12.82 5.22
C ARG A 140 -11.97 -12.70 6.75
N GLN A 141 -12.94 -13.29 7.46
CA GLN A 141 -12.89 -13.31 8.93
C GLN A 141 -11.68 -14.09 9.45
N GLU A 142 -11.30 -15.15 8.75
CA GLU A 142 -10.14 -15.99 9.10
C GLU A 142 -8.83 -15.43 8.54
N TYR A 143 -8.86 -14.88 7.31
CA TYR A 143 -7.67 -14.45 6.56
C TYR A 143 -7.84 -13.05 5.96
N PRO A 144 -7.95 -12.00 6.79
CA PRO A 144 -8.32 -10.66 6.31
C PRO A 144 -7.27 -10.06 5.37
N VAL A 145 -5.98 -10.25 5.67
CA VAL A 145 -4.87 -9.65 4.90
C VAL A 145 -4.64 -10.41 3.59
N GLU A 146 -4.69 -11.73 3.64
CA GLU A 146 -4.47 -12.61 2.50
C GLU A 146 -5.59 -12.43 1.46
N VAL A 147 -6.85 -12.40 1.90
CA VAL A 147 -7.98 -12.15 0.99
C VAL A 147 -7.85 -10.78 0.31
N ALA A 148 -7.42 -9.75 1.06
CA ALA A 148 -7.16 -8.43 0.50
C ALA A 148 -5.99 -8.44 -0.49
N ALA A 149 -4.89 -9.12 -0.17
CA ALA A 149 -3.70 -9.23 -1.03
C ALA A 149 -4.04 -9.93 -2.36
N VAL A 150 -4.77 -11.04 -2.32
CA VAL A 150 -5.18 -11.76 -3.54
C VAL A 150 -6.12 -10.90 -4.40
N LYS A 151 -7.07 -10.17 -3.79
CA LYS A 151 -7.93 -9.22 -4.52
C LYS A 151 -7.12 -8.11 -5.17
N TYR A 152 -6.17 -7.52 -4.45
CA TYR A 152 -5.27 -6.50 -4.98
C TYR A 152 -4.44 -7.00 -6.17
N ILE A 153 -3.84 -8.20 -6.07
CA ILE A 153 -3.09 -8.82 -7.16
C ILE A 153 -4.01 -9.03 -8.39
N ARG A 154 -5.23 -9.54 -8.18
CA ARG A 154 -6.20 -9.73 -9.27
C ARG A 154 -6.57 -8.41 -9.94
N GLU A 155 -6.79 -7.36 -9.17
CA GLU A 155 -7.08 -6.02 -9.71
C GLU A 155 -5.90 -5.47 -10.50
N LEU A 156 -4.68 -5.62 -9.99
CA LEU A 156 -3.45 -5.21 -10.67
C LEU A 156 -3.27 -5.92 -12.02
N LEU A 157 -3.51 -7.24 -12.04
CA LEU A 157 -3.38 -8.06 -13.25
C LEU A 157 -4.56 -7.89 -14.23
N GLY A 158 -5.78 -7.68 -13.72
CA GLY A 158 -7.00 -7.51 -14.52
C GLY A 158 -7.26 -6.07 -14.98
N ALA A 159 -6.56 -5.07 -14.43
CA ALA A 159 -6.70 -3.67 -14.83
C ALA A 159 -6.25 -3.39 -16.27
N HIS A 160 -5.59 -4.34 -16.94
CA HIS A 160 -5.21 -4.22 -18.35
C HIS A 160 -6.37 -4.48 -19.34
N ASP A 161 -7.43 -5.17 -18.92
CA ASP A 161 -8.58 -5.48 -19.79
C ASP A 161 -9.75 -4.50 -19.67
N LYS A 162 -9.65 -3.53 -18.74
CA LYS A 162 -10.54 -2.38 -18.75
C LYS A 162 -10.08 -1.41 -19.83
N GLN A 163 -10.37 -1.77 -21.07
CA GLN A 163 -10.72 -0.77 -22.08
C GLN A 163 -11.62 0.24 -21.38
N ARG A 164 -11.06 1.44 -21.19
CA ARG A 164 -11.78 2.61 -20.71
C ARG A 164 -13.11 2.62 -21.44
N PRO A 165 -14.26 2.66 -20.75
CA PRO A 165 -15.45 3.17 -21.38
C PRO A 165 -15.03 4.52 -21.94
N GLY A 166 -14.99 4.64 -23.28
CA GLY A 166 -14.76 5.92 -23.93
C GLY A 166 -15.73 6.94 -23.34
N PRO A 167 -15.43 8.24 -23.38
CA PRO A 167 -16.32 9.27 -22.85
C PRO A 167 -17.73 8.99 -23.34
N ARG A 168 -18.62 8.62 -22.41
CA ARG A 168 -20.05 8.49 -22.68
C ARG A 168 -20.44 9.82 -23.31
N GLY A 169 -20.83 9.77 -24.58
CA GLY A 169 -21.20 10.94 -25.36
C GLY A 169 -22.12 11.81 -24.52
N GLY A 170 -21.71 13.07 -24.36
CA GLY A 170 -22.54 14.08 -23.73
C GLY A 170 -23.88 14.22 -24.45
N PRO A 171 -24.88 14.84 -23.82
CA PRO A 171 -26.26 14.84 -24.30
C PRO A 171 -26.35 15.52 -25.67
N ARG A 172 -26.58 14.74 -26.73
CA ARG A 172 -27.06 15.30 -28.00
C ARG A 172 -28.55 15.59 -27.86
N GLY A 173 -28.84 16.88 -27.72
CA GLY A 173 -29.90 17.55 -28.47
C GLY A 173 -31.35 17.12 -28.24
N GLY A 174 -32.09 17.99 -27.55
CA GLY A 174 -33.38 18.51 -28.02
C GLY A 174 -34.62 17.60 -27.93
N PRO A 175 -35.78 18.13 -27.52
CA PRO A 175 -37.00 17.33 -27.36
C PRO A 175 -37.77 17.26 -28.67
N HIS A 176 -38.03 16.09 -29.25
CA HIS A 176 -39.09 15.92 -30.25
C HIS A 176 -39.81 14.56 -30.13
N ARG A 177 -41.13 14.67 -30.29
CA ARG A 177 -42.23 13.68 -30.17
C ARG A 177 -42.22 12.59 -31.26
N GLY A 178 -42.92 11.49 -30.95
CA GLY A 178 -43.50 10.51 -31.88
C GLY A 178 -42.76 9.17 -31.77
N GLY A 179 -43.37 8.01 -31.55
CA GLY A 179 -44.72 7.54 -31.86
C GLY A 179 -44.57 6.22 -32.63
N HIS A 180 -45.31 5.19 -32.22
CA HIS A 180 -45.52 3.88 -32.87
C HIS A 180 -44.44 2.78 -32.75
N GLY A 181 -44.87 1.64 -32.18
CA GLY A 181 -45.07 0.44 -32.99
C GLY A 181 -44.05 -0.70 -32.85
N HIS A 182 -44.51 -1.78 -32.19
CA HIS A 182 -44.28 -3.21 -32.43
C HIS A 182 -42.86 -3.79 -32.62
N GLY A 183 -42.61 -4.91 -31.92
CA GLY A 183 -41.68 -5.94 -32.41
C GLY A 183 -41.05 -6.79 -31.32
N ARG A 184 -41.52 -8.05 -31.20
CA ARG A 184 -40.91 -9.14 -30.43
C ARG A 184 -39.54 -9.56 -30.99
N HIS A 185 -38.87 -10.42 -30.19
CA HIS A 185 -37.75 -11.35 -30.43
C HIS A 185 -36.56 -10.97 -29.52
N GLY A 186 -36.05 -11.80 -28.60
CA GLY A 186 -36.01 -13.26 -28.50
C GLY A 186 -34.54 -13.71 -28.51
N PHE A 187 -34.10 -14.40 -27.44
CA PHE A 187 -32.94 -15.33 -27.26
C PHE A 187 -31.67 -15.11 -28.12
N TYR A 188 -30.46 -15.04 -27.57
CA TYR A 188 -29.76 -15.94 -26.65
C TYR A 188 -28.78 -15.16 -25.76
#